data_AF-A0A3S0UPU5-F1
#
_entry.id   AF-A0A3S0UPU5-F1
#
_cell.length_a   1.000
_cell.length_b   1.000
_cell.length_c   1.000
_cell.angle_alpha   90.00
_cell.angle_beta   90.00
_cell.angle_gamma   90.00
#
_symmetry.space_group_name_H-M   'P 1'
#
loop_
_entity.id
_entity.type
_entity.pdbx_description
1 polymer ?
#
loop_
_entity_poly.entity_id
_entity_poly.type
_entity_poly.pdbx_seq_one_letter_code
_entity_poly.pdbx_strand_id
1 'polypeptide(L)'
;MNAQYCFHAHVHTVSAMSSHVPQGLSRAQQGAALVVSLIILVIMTLLGVTAIQVTTSEEKMVANLREFNIAFQAAEAALNRGEEVAKNLVKPNPSNNCANQGLCNPVCSTALGNVPQCQGKLDDPPIWESIDWGLNKADGSYTGPALIYGAEKFKDEDFRSKNRVTIASFPTDSVARQPRYIIEDISPGNVPSATIYDGLYRITAQGYGQTLDSSGQPIARVTLQSIYKK
;
A
#
# COMPACT_ATOMS: atom_id res chain seq x y z
N MET A 1 26.72 74.14 32.99
CA MET A 1 25.55 74.41 33.85
C MET A 1 25.05 73.08 34.37
N ASN A 2 25.36 72.72 35.62
CA ASN A 2 24.62 71.67 36.33
C ASN A 2 24.61 72.03 37.81
N ALA A 3 23.39 72.31 38.28
CA ALA A 3 22.99 72.59 39.65
C ALA A 3 23.39 71.40 40.56
N GLN A 4 23.95 71.60 41.75
CA GLN A 4 23.34 72.19 42.95
C GLN A 4 22.07 71.41 43.34
N TYR A 5 22.12 70.63 44.42
CA TYR A 5 21.59 71.00 45.74
C TYR A 5 21.74 69.82 46.72
N CYS A 6 22.33 70.12 47.88
CA CYS A 6 22.28 69.30 49.09
C CYS A 6 20.84 69.22 49.59
N PHE A 7 20.36 68.02 49.93
CA PHE A 7 19.11 67.86 50.68
C PHE A 7 19.39 67.27 52.05
N HIS A 8 19.08 68.07 53.06
CA HIS A 8 19.14 67.79 54.48
C HIS A 8 17.89 66.98 54.85
N ALA A 9 18.03 65.81 55.48
CA ALA A 9 16.90 65.05 55.99
C ALA A 9 17.07 64.77 57.48
N HIS A 10 16.18 65.43 58.23
CA HIS A 10 15.93 65.33 59.66
C HIS A 10 15.69 63.89 60.12
N VAL A 11 16.39 63.48 61.19
CA VAL A 11 16.08 62.26 61.95
C VAL A 11 14.93 62.57 62.91
N HIS A 12 13.74 62.04 62.63
CA HIS A 12 12.65 61.94 63.61
C HIS A 12 12.58 60.51 64.13
N THR A 13 12.89 60.35 65.42
CA THR A 13 12.60 59.15 66.20
C THR A 13 11.09 59.01 66.36
N VAL A 14 10.49 58.01 65.70
CA VAL A 14 9.11 57.59 65.98
C VAL A 14 9.15 56.28 66.75
N SER A 15 8.61 56.37 67.97
CA SER A 15 8.43 55.31 68.94
C SER A 15 7.55 54.19 68.39
N ALA A 16 7.86 52.96 68.79
CA ALA A 16 7.16 51.75 68.40
C ALA A 16 5.67 51.81 68.77
N MET A 17 4.78 51.58 67.80
CA MET A 17 3.37 51.30 68.03
C MET A 17 3.05 49.96 67.34
N SER A 18 3.05 48.91 68.16
CA SER A 18 2.69 47.54 67.80
C SER A 18 1.21 47.47 67.44
N SER A 19 0.90 47.41 66.14
CA SER A 19 -0.43 47.05 65.65
C SER A 19 -0.53 45.52 65.57
N HIS A 20 -1.31 44.94 66.48
CA HIS A 20 -1.77 43.56 66.36
C HIS A 20 -2.64 43.44 65.11
N VAL A 21 -2.08 42.85 64.03
CA VAL A 21 -2.88 42.29 62.95
C VAL A 21 -3.58 41.05 63.51
N PRO A 22 -4.92 41.00 63.57
CA PRO A 22 -5.61 39.77 63.95
C PRO A 22 -5.35 38.75 62.85
N GLN A 23 -4.49 37.78 63.14
CA GLN A 23 -4.38 36.56 62.35
C GLN A 23 -5.70 35.82 62.49
N GLY A 24 -6.56 35.94 61.47
CA GLY A 24 -7.76 35.14 61.36
C GLY A 24 -7.37 33.66 61.47
N LEU A 25 -8.00 32.95 62.40
CA LEU A 25 -7.89 31.51 62.61
C LEU A 25 -7.80 30.78 61.26
N SER A 26 -6.62 30.23 60.94
CA SER A 26 -6.48 29.32 59.81
C SER A 26 -7.30 28.08 60.11
N ARG A 27 -8.52 28.04 59.59
CA ARG A 27 -9.39 26.87 59.65
C ARG A 27 -8.58 25.71 59.07
N ALA A 28 -8.36 24.67 59.86
CA ALA A 28 -7.67 23.46 59.44
C ALA A 28 -8.44 22.82 58.28
N GLN A 29 -8.09 23.16 57.04
CA GLN A 29 -8.51 22.42 55.86
C GLN A 29 -7.61 21.21 55.67
N GLN A 30 -7.66 20.30 56.64
CA GLN A 30 -7.00 18.99 56.55
C GLN A 30 -7.99 18.02 55.91
N GLY A 31 -7.90 17.84 54.58
CA GLY A 31 -8.68 16.85 53.84
C GLY A 31 -8.96 17.20 52.39
N ALA A 32 -9.18 18.49 52.07
CA ALA A 32 -9.54 18.92 50.72
C ALA A 32 -8.38 18.85 49.72
N ALA A 33 -7.13 19.06 50.16
CA ALA A 33 -5.96 19.06 49.27
C ALA A 33 -5.70 17.72 48.57
N LEU A 34 -5.95 16.60 49.26
CA LEU A 34 -5.77 15.26 48.68
C LEU A 34 -6.84 14.95 47.62
N VAL A 35 -8.08 15.40 47.85
CA VAL A 35 -9.18 15.22 46.89
C VAL A 35 -8.94 16.06 45.62
N VAL A 36 -8.53 17.33 45.79
CA VAL A 36 -8.26 18.22 44.65
C VAL A 36 -7.06 17.74 43.83
N SER A 37 -5.98 17.29 44.48
CA SER A 37 -4.82 16.72 43.77
C SER A 37 -5.16 15.43 43.02
N LEU A 38 -6.00 14.56 43.60
CA LEU A 38 -6.47 13.35 42.92
C LEU A 38 -7.32 13.70 41.68
N ILE A 39 -8.23 14.67 41.79
CA ILE A 39 -9.05 15.12 40.65
C ILE A 39 -8.16 15.67 39.53
N ILE A 40 -7.20 16.53 39.86
CA ILE A 40 -6.28 17.11 38.87
C ILE A 40 -5.43 16.01 38.21
N LEU A 41 -4.93 15.05 38.99
CA LEU A 41 -4.14 13.93 38.48
C LEU A 41 -4.95 13.04 37.52
N VAL A 42 -6.21 12.75 37.85
CA VAL A 42 -7.09 11.98 36.97
C VAL A 42 -7.37 12.74 35.67
N ILE A 43 -7.64 14.05 35.74
CA ILE A 43 -7.88 14.87 34.54
C ILE A 43 -6.64 14.88 33.63
N MET A 44 -5.45 15.12 34.18
CA MET A 44 -4.19 15.07 33.42
C MET A 44 -3.96 13.69 32.78
N THR A 45 -4.27 12.62 33.51
CA THR A 45 -4.13 11.25 33.00
C THR A 45 -5.06 11.00 31.81
N LEU A 46 -6.33 11.42 31.90
CA LEU A 46 -7.29 11.29 30.80
C LEU A 46 -6.85 12.05 29.55
N LEU A 47 -6.33 13.27 29.72
CA LEU A 47 -5.78 14.07 28.62
C LEU A 47 -4.52 13.41 28.01
N GLY A 48 -3.68 12.79 28.84
CA GLY A 48 -2.52 12.05 28.37
C GLY A 48 -2.91 10.81 27.56
N VAL A 49 -3.90 10.04 28.03
CA VAL A 49 -4.37 8.82 27.35
C VAL A 49 -4.99 9.14 25.99
N THR A 50 -5.80 10.20 25.89
CA THR A 50 -6.40 10.59 24.61
C THR A 50 -5.35 11.03 23.58
N ALA A 51 -4.32 11.76 23.99
CA ALA A 51 -3.20 12.13 23.11
C ALA A 51 -2.44 10.90 22.57
N ILE A 52 -2.23 9.87 23.41
CA ILE A 52 -1.60 8.60 23.00
C ILE A 52 -2.50 7.84 22.00
N GLN A 53 -3.82 7.86 22.18
CA GLN A 53 -4.75 7.20 21.25
C GLN A 53 -4.74 7.83 19.85
N VAL A 54 -4.60 9.16 19.77
CA VAL A 54 -4.50 9.87 18.49
C VAL A 54 -3.21 9.51 17.76
N THR A 55 -2.07 9.62 18.45
CA THR A 55 -0.74 9.32 17.87
C THR A 55 -0.64 7.89 17.38
N THR A 56 -1.14 6.91 18.14
CA THR A 56 -1.15 5.50 17.71
C THR A 56 -2.05 5.24 16.49
N SER A 57 -3.09 6.05 16.27
CA SER A 57 -3.93 5.96 15.07
C SER A 57 -3.23 6.53 13.84
N GLU A 58 -2.51 7.63 14.00
CA GLU A 58 -1.70 8.25 12.94
C GLU A 58 -0.55 7.34 12.51
N GLU A 59 0.14 6.69 13.45
CA GLU A 59 1.20 5.71 13.15
C GLU A 59 0.68 4.55 12.28
N LYS A 60 -0.51 4.03 12.59
CA LYS A 60 -1.14 2.96 11.80
C LYS A 60 -1.52 3.43 10.38
N MET A 61 -1.99 4.67 10.24
CA MET A 61 -2.30 5.25 8.93
C MET A 61 -1.02 5.40 8.09
N VAL A 62 0.07 5.91 8.68
CA VAL A 62 1.36 6.05 8.00
C VAL A 62 1.92 4.68 7.58
N ALA A 63 1.83 3.68 8.46
CA ALA A 63 2.23 2.31 8.15
C ALA A 63 1.42 1.75 6.97
N ASN A 64 0.09 1.88 6.99
CA ASN A 64 -0.77 1.41 5.91
C ASN A 64 -0.48 2.13 4.57
N LEU A 65 -0.27 3.45 4.61
CA LEU A 65 0.07 4.22 3.43
C LEU A 65 1.43 3.77 2.84
N ARG A 66 2.42 3.49 3.70
CA ARG A 66 3.72 2.96 3.25
C ARG A 66 3.56 1.61 2.56
N GLU A 67 2.82 0.68 3.17
CA GLU A 67 2.55 -0.65 2.62
C GLU A 67 1.83 -0.57 1.27
N PHE A 68 0.84 0.32 1.16
CA PHE A 68 0.14 0.59 -0.10
C PHE A 68 1.08 1.13 -1.19
N ASN A 69 1.93 2.11 -0.87
CA ASN A 69 2.87 2.69 -1.84
C ASN A 69 3.88 1.65 -2.36
N ILE A 70 4.38 0.77 -1.49
CA ILE A 70 5.26 -0.34 -1.87
C ILE A 70 4.53 -1.29 -2.81
N ALA A 71 3.31 -1.71 -2.44
CA ALA A 71 2.49 -2.59 -3.26
C ALA A 71 2.19 -1.96 -4.63
N PHE A 72 1.93 -0.65 -4.67
CA PHE A 72 1.69 0.09 -5.90
C PHE A 72 2.92 0.11 -6.82
N GLN A 73 4.09 0.46 -6.30
CA GLN A 73 5.35 0.45 -7.08
C GLN A 73 5.68 -0.95 -7.61
N ALA A 74 5.45 -1.99 -6.80
CA ALA A 74 5.64 -3.37 -7.20
C ALA A 74 4.65 -3.78 -8.32
N ALA A 75 3.39 -3.36 -8.21
CA ALA A 75 2.38 -3.59 -9.23
C ALA A 75 2.73 -2.87 -10.55
N GLU A 76 3.21 -1.62 -10.48
CA GLU A 76 3.61 -0.83 -11.65
C GLU A 76 4.81 -1.46 -12.36
N ALA A 77 5.80 -1.94 -11.61
CA ALA A 77 6.93 -2.67 -12.20
C ALA A 77 6.50 -3.95 -12.93
N ALA A 78 5.59 -4.71 -12.34
CA ALA A 78 5.02 -5.90 -12.98
C ALA A 78 4.13 -5.57 -14.20
N LEU A 79 3.37 -4.49 -14.14
CA LEU A 79 2.56 -4.01 -15.26
C LEU A 79 3.42 -3.63 -16.45
N ASN A 80 4.44 -2.78 -16.23
CA ASN A 80 5.39 -2.37 -17.24
C ASN A 80 6.11 -3.56 -17.87
N ARG A 81 6.44 -4.57 -17.06
CA ARG A 81 7.03 -5.81 -17.54
C ARG A 81 6.06 -6.61 -18.40
N GLY A 82 4.80 -6.73 -18.00
CA GLY A 82 3.77 -7.40 -18.79
C GLY A 82 3.56 -6.75 -20.16
N GLU A 83 3.61 -5.42 -20.24
CA GLU A 83 3.55 -4.69 -21.51
C GLU A 83 4.79 -4.96 -22.40
N GLU A 84 5.99 -4.98 -21.80
CA GLU A 84 7.22 -5.31 -22.53
C GLU A 84 7.18 -6.75 -23.09
N VAL A 85 6.65 -7.69 -22.31
CA VAL A 85 6.41 -9.06 -22.77
C VAL A 85 5.42 -9.05 -23.92
N ALA A 86 4.23 -8.45 -23.75
CA ALA A 86 3.18 -8.41 -24.75
C ALA A 86 3.68 -7.84 -26.10
N LYS A 87 4.51 -6.80 -26.05
CA LYS A 87 5.18 -6.21 -27.22
C LYS A 87 6.05 -7.22 -28.00
N ASN A 88 6.70 -8.14 -27.31
CA ASN A 88 7.69 -9.05 -27.89
C ASN A 88 7.17 -10.47 -28.19
N LEU A 89 5.95 -10.81 -27.76
CA LEU A 89 5.30 -12.09 -28.09
C LEU A 89 5.11 -12.25 -29.62
N VAL A 90 5.40 -13.41 -30.20
CA VAL A 90 5.18 -13.68 -31.64
C VAL A 90 4.12 -14.72 -31.92
N LYS A 91 3.90 -15.65 -30.99
CA LYS A 91 2.83 -16.65 -31.08
C LYS A 91 2.19 -16.78 -29.70
N PRO A 92 1.35 -15.82 -29.27
CA PRO A 92 0.62 -16.01 -28.04
C PRO A 92 -0.23 -17.27 -28.20
N ASN A 93 -0.02 -18.27 -27.33
CA ASN A 93 -0.89 -19.43 -27.20
C ASN A 93 -1.66 -19.31 -25.89
N PRO A 94 -2.59 -18.33 -25.78
CA PRO A 94 -3.28 -18.08 -24.54
C PRO A 94 -4.18 -19.27 -24.18
N SER A 95 -4.45 -19.41 -22.89
CA SER A 95 -5.36 -20.42 -22.35
C SER A 95 -6.47 -19.76 -21.54
N ASN A 96 -7.65 -20.38 -21.45
CA ASN A 96 -8.79 -19.82 -20.73
C ASN A 96 -8.57 -19.70 -19.20
N ASN A 97 -7.53 -20.31 -18.66
CA ASN A 97 -7.15 -20.29 -17.25
C ASN A 97 -5.73 -19.76 -17.00
N CYS A 98 -5.14 -19.09 -18.00
CA CYS A 98 -3.78 -18.54 -17.93
C CYS A 98 -2.67 -19.59 -17.66
N ALA A 99 -2.95 -20.91 -17.79
CA ALA A 99 -1.97 -21.97 -17.51
C ALA A 99 -0.73 -21.93 -18.42
N ASN A 100 -0.85 -21.33 -19.61
CA ASN A 100 0.28 -21.08 -20.50
C ASN A 100 1.05 -19.83 -20.06
N GLN A 101 1.77 -19.93 -18.92
CA GLN A 101 2.69 -18.90 -18.45
C GLN A 101 2.03 -17.52 -18.30
N GLY A 102 0.83 -17.45 -17.72
CA GLY A 102 0.14 -16.18 -17.49
C GLY A 102 -0.46 -15.55 -18.74
N LEU A 103 -0.39 -16.20 -19.90
CA LEU A 103 -1.11 -15.78 -21.11
C LEU A 103 -2.54 -16.35 -21.09
N CYS A 104 -3.50 -15.45 -21.16
CA CYS A 104 -4.90 -15.74 -20.99
C CYS A 104 -5.71 -15.31 -22.20
N ASN A 105 -6.86 -15.92 -22.43
CA ASN A 105 -7.89 -15.37 -23.33
C ASN A 105 -9.25 -15.56 -22.65
N PRO A 106 -10.08 -14.51 -22.54
CA PRO A 106 -11.47 -14.63 -22.07
C PRO A 106 -12.22 -15.75 -22.80
N VAL A 107 -13.08 -16.44 -22.05
CA VAL A 107 -13.71 -17.74 -22.37
C VAL A 107 -13.85 -18.04 -23.86
N CYS A 108 -13.10 -19.04 -24.34
CA CYS A 108 -13.33 -19.64 -25.65
C CYS A 108 -14.59 -20.55 -25.58
N SER A 109 -15.61 -20.25 -26.37
CA SER A 109 -16.70 -21.22 -26.59
C SER A 109 -16.30 -22.16 -27.73
N THR A 110 -16.53 -23.46 -27.56
CA THR A 110 -16.50 -24.40 -28.69
C THR A 110 -17.81 -24.21 -29.47
N ALA A 111 -17.86 -23.23 -30.36
CA ALA A 111 -18.91 -23.21 -31.37
C ALA A 111 -18.81 -24.49 -32.22
N LEU A 112 -19.97 -25.05 -32.59
CA LEU A 112 -20.11 -26.25 -33.42
C LEU A 112 -19.19 -26.18 -34.66
N GLY A 113 -18.03 -26.87 -34.63
CA GLY A 113 -17.09 -26.85 -35.76
C GLY A 113 -15.59 -26.97 -35.46
N ASN A 114 -15.14 -27.28 -34.24
CA ASN A 114 -13.72 -27.53 -33.92
C ASN A 114 -12.74 -26.36 -34.24
N VAL A 115 -13.24 -25.13 -34.37
CA VAL A 115 -12.38 -23.93 -34.40
C VAL A 115 -12.50 -23.25 -33.04
N PRO A 116 -11.42 -23.12 -32.24
CA PRO A 116 -11.45 -22.33 -31.02
C PRO A 116 -11.80 -20.88 -31.37
N GLN A 117 -13.02 -20.44 -31.03
CA GLN A 117 -13.41 -19.04 -31.12
C GLN A 117 -13.16 -18.42 -29.76
N CYS A 118 -11.91 -18.04 -29.53
CA CYS A 118 -11.55 -17.22 -28.38
C CYS A 118 -11.77 -15.76 -28.80
N GLN A 119 -12.98 -15.27 -28.56
CA GLN A 119 -13.34 -13.89 -28.83
C GLN A 119 -13.21 -13.14 -27.50
N GLY A 120 -12.07 -12.47 -27.30
CA GLY A 120 -12.02 -11.49 -26.25
C GLY A 120 -12.83 -10.28 -26.63
N LYS A 121 -13.95 -10.10 -25.92
CA LYS A 121 -14.63 -8.82 -25.87
C LYS A 121 -14.07 -8.04 -24.69
N LEU A 122 -13.93 -6.73 -24.88
CA LEU A 122 -13.65 -5.80 -23.79
C LEU A 122 -14.65 -5.93 -22.64
N ASP A 123 -15.87 -6.40 -22.95
CA ASP A 123 -16.98 -6.58 -22.02
C ASP A 123 -16.99 -7.96 -21.32
N ASP A 124 -16.08 -8.88 -21.68
CA ASP A 124 -16.01 -10.18 -20.99
C ASP A 124 -15.52 -9.98 -19.55
N PRO A 125 -16.06 -10.74 -18.57
CA PRO A 125 -15.60 -10.71 -17.20
C PRO A 125 -14.08 -10.90 -17.16
N PRO A 126 -13.35 -10.04 -16.46
CA PRO A 126 -11.91 -10.07 -16.54
C PRO A 126 -11.37 -11.30 -15.83
N ILE A 127 -10.43 -12.01 -16.46
CA ILE A 127 -9.97 -13.32 -15.96
C ILE A 127 -9.33 -13.20 -14.57
N TRP A 128 -8.74 -12.04 -14.26
CA TRP A 128 -8.06 -11.81 -12.99
C TRP A 128 -8.91 -12.06 -11.75
N GLU A 129 -10.25 -11.93 -11.84
CA GLU A 129 -11.17 -12.21 -10.72
C GLU A 129 -11.28 -13.70 -10.40
N SER A 130 -11.06 -14.55 -11.41
CA SER A 130 -11.29 -16.00 -11.34
C SER A 130 -10.02 -16.83 -11.19
N ILE A 131 -8.84 -16.22 -11.39
CA ILE A 131 -7.57 -16.94 -11.31
C ILE A 131 -7.01 -16.95 -9.89
N ASP A 132 -6.32 -18.04 -9.58
CA ASP A 132 -5.47 -18.11 -8.40
C ASP A 132 -4.20 -17.27 -8.63
N TRP A 133 -4.09 -16.14 -7.95
CA TRP A 133 -2.88 -15.30 -7.97
C TRP A 133 -1.68 -15.93 -7.24
N GLY A 134 -1.81 -17.19 -6.80
CA GLY A 134 -0.80 -17.93 -6.07
C GLY A 134 -0.75 -17.46 -4.64
N LEU A 135 -1.66 -17.97 -3.81
CA LEU A 135 -1.32 -18.15 -2.41
C LEU A 135 -0.13 -19.13 -2.38
N ASN A 136 0.95 -18.77 -1.67
CA ASN A 136 2.05 -19.70 -1.44
C ASN A 136 1.47 -21.04 -0.99
N LYS A 137 1.84 -22.14 -1.65
CA LYS A 137 1.68 -23.44 -1.01
C LYS A 137 2.49 -23.41 0.30
N ALA A 138 2.10 -24.21 1.29
CA ALA A 138 2.80 -24.26 2.58
C ALA A 138 4.30 -24.64 2.44
N ASP A 139 4.71 -25.18 1.29
CA ASP A 139 6.08 -25.52 0.91
C ASP A 139 6.85 -24.38 0.21
N GLY A 140 6.25 -23.21 0.03
CA GLY A 140 6.84 -22.08 -0.68
C GLY A 140 6.83 -22.19 -2.22
N SER A 141 6.24 -23.25 -2.79
CA SER A 141 6.14 -23.43 -4.24
C SER A 141 5.01 -22.59 -4.84
N TYR A 142 5.26 -22.09 -6.04
CA TYR A 142 4.27 -21.39 -6.85
C TYR A 142 3.58 -22.34 -7.86
N THR A 143 2.25 -22.37 -7.88
CA THR A 143 1.47 -23.13 -8.88
C THR A 143 0.35 -22.32 -9.53
N GLY A 144 0.26 -21.03 -9.24
CA GLY A 144 -0.73 -20.17 -9.89
C GLY A 144 -0.40 -19.98 -11.37
N PRO A 145 -1.38 -19.60 -12.19
CA PRO A 145 -1.15 -19.33 -13.59
C PRO A 145 -0.47 -17.98 -13.89
N ALA A 146 -0.47 -16.99 -12.98
CA ALA A 146 0.20 -15.71 -13.18
C ALA A 146 1.74 -15.81 -13.37
N LEU A 147 2.35 -14.83 -13.99
CA LEU A 147 3.81 -14.71 -14.07
C LEU A 147 4.36 -14.04 -12.82
N ILE A 148 5.55 -14.46 -12.38
CA ILE A 148 6.29 -13.78 -11.32
C ILE A 148 7.27 -12.81 -11.98
N TYR A 149 7.28 -11.56 -11.54
CA TYR A 149 8.23 -10.55 -12.00
C TYR A 149 9.68 -11.04 -11.81
N GLY A 150 10.45 -11.06 -12.91
CA GLY A 150 11.85 -11.49 -12.93
C GLY A 150 12.09 -12.99 -12.73
N ALA A 151 11.03 -13.80 -12.71
CA ALA A 151 11.13 -15.25 -12.71
C ALA A 151 10.22 -15.88 -13.79
N GLU A 152 10.03 -15.16 -14.90
CA GLU A 152 9.20 -15.64 -16.00
C GLU A 152 9.83 -16.82 -16.74
N LYS A 153 9.03 -17.86 -16.99
CA LYS A 153 9.48 -19.08 -17.66
C LYS A 153 9.02 -19.13 -19.11
N PHE A 154 9.27 -18.08 -19.88
CA PHE A 154 8.98 -18.10 -21.32
C PHE A 154 9.81 -19.15 -22.05
N LYS A 155 9.40 -19.58 -23.23
CA LYS A 155 10.28 -20.32 -24.15
C LYS A 155 10.76 -19.38 -25.25
N ASP A 156 11.90 -19.70 -25.85
CA ASP A 156 12.47 -18.86 -26.92
C ASP A 156 11.55 -18.81 -28.15
N GLU A 157 10.72 -19.83 -28.34
CA GLU A 157 9.72 -19.93 -29.41
C GLU A 157 8.53 -18.98 -29.24
N ASP A 158 8.33 -18.43 -28.04
CA ASP A 158 7.23 -17.51 -27.73
C ASP A 158 7.56 -16.05 -28.11
N PHE A 159 8.85 -15.71 -28.25
CA PHE A 159 9.36 -14.34 -28.43
C PHE A 159 9.95 -14.05 -29.82
N ARG A 160 9.84 -12.79 -30.28
CA ARG A 160 10.33 -12.32 -31.59
C ARG A 160 11.82 -12.40 -31.76
N SER A 161 12.56 -12.15 -30.69
CA SER A 161 14.00 -12.30 -30.64
C SER A 161 14.32 -13.34 -29.58
N LYS A 162 15.29 -14.22 -29.87
CA LYS A 162 15.85 -15.14 -28.87
C LYS A 162 16.65 -14.41 -27.78
N ASN A 163 16.70 -13.07 -27.83
CA ASN A 163 17.39 -12.25 -26.86
C ASN A 163 16.43 -11.98 -25.69
N ARG A 164 16.45 -12.89 -24.72
CA ARG A 164 15.66 -12.74 -23.50
C ARG A 164 16.21 -11.61 -22.65
N VAL A 165 15.39 -10.61 -22.39
CA VAL A 165 15.65 -9.65 -21.32
C VAL A 165 15.35 -10.36 -20.00
N THR A 166 16.39 -10.81 -19.31
CA THR A 166 16.27 -11.29 -17.92
C THR A 166 16.35 -10.07 -17.02
N ILE A 167 15.31 -9.83 -16.24
CA ILE A 167 15.28 -8.75 -15.26
C ILE A 167 15.52 -9.34 -13.87
N ALA A 168 16.14 -8.55 -12.99
CA ALA A 168 16.25 -8.95 -11.59
C ALA A 168 14.86 -8.99 -10.96
N SER A 169 14.66 -9.90 -10.00
CA SER A 169 13.49 -9.88 -9.13
C SER A 169 13.37 -8.54 -8.43
N PHE A 170 12.15 -8.16 -8.04
CA PHE A 170 11.94 -7.01 -7.17
C PHE A 170 12.72 -7.24 -5.87
N PRO A 171 13.33 -6.20 -5.24
CA PRO A 171 14.12 -6.41 -4.02
C PRO A 171 13.30 -7.17 -2.96
N THR A 172 13.81 -8.35 -2.55
CA THR A 172 13.08 -9.29 -1.68
C THR A 172 12.80 -8.72 -0.29
N ASP A 173 13.65 -7.78 0.16
CA ASP A 173 13.47 -7.12 1.44
C ASP A 173 12.41 -6.02 1.38
N SER A 174 12.04 -5.57 0.17
CA SER A 174 11.06 -4.50 -0.04
C SER A 174 9.64 -5.02 -0.15
N VAL A 175 9.43 -6.30 -0.48
CA VAL A 175 8.09 -6.87 -0.71
C VAL A 175 7.95 -8.23 -0.03
N ALA A 176 6.81 -8.47 0.60
CA ALA A 176 6.46 -9.74 1.24
C ALA A 176 6.37 -10.88 0.22
N ARG A 177 5.99 -10.54 -1.01
CA ARG A 177 5.90 -11.44 -2.16
C ARG A 177 6.28 -10.70 -3.42
N GLN A 178 6.96 -11.38 -4.32
CA GLN A 178 7.27 -10.84 -5.65
C GLN A 178 5.98 -10.46 -6.38
N PRO A 179 5.97 -9.31 -7.09
CA PRO A 179 4.80 -8.90 -7.84
C PRO A 179 4.56 -9.85 -9.01
N ARG A 180 3.30 -9.92 -9.44
CA ARG A 180 2.83 -10.89 -10.42
C ARG A 180 2.02 -10.20 -11.50
N TYR A 181 1.90 -10.82 -12.67
CA TYR A 181 1.06 -10.29 -13.73
C TYR A 181 0.53 -11.38 -14.66
N ILE A 182 -0.55 -11.07 -15.36
CA ILE A 182 -1.10 -11.85 -16.46
C ILE A 182 -1.24 -10.98 -17.70
N ILE A 183 -1.31 -11.63 -18.85
CA ILE A 183 -1.49 -10.98 -20.14
C ILE A 183 -2.70 -11.65 -20.79
N GLU A 184 -3.82 -10.94 -20.84
CA GLU A 184 -5.04 -11.39 -21.51
C GLU A 184 -5.01 -10.88 -22.96
N ASP A 185 -5.13 -11.78 -23.93
CA ASP A 185 -5.39 -11.42 -25.33
C ASP A 185 -6.88 -11.12 -25.48
N ILE A 186 -7.20 -9.84 -25.71
CA ILE A 186 -8.56 -9.34 -25.89
C ILE A 186 -8.82 -8.92 -27.34
N SER A 187 -8.01 -9.43 -28.27
CA SER A 187 -8.22 -9.20 -29.69
C SER A 187 -9.55 -9.83 -30.11
N PRO A 188 -10.42 -9.10 -30.85
CA PRO A 188 -11.65 -9.66 -31.38
C PRO A 188 -11.29 -10.72 -32.42
N GLY A 189 -11.43 -11.99 -32.04
CA GLY A 189 -11.04 -13.13 -32.89
C GLY A 189 -11.69 -13.11 -34.29
N ASN A 190 -11.01 -13.74 -35.26
CA ASN A 190 -11.44 -14.08 -36.63
C ASN A 190 -12.73 -13.43 -37.16
N VAL A 191 -12.72 -12.11 -37.34
CA VAL A 191 -13.56 -11.45 -38.36
C VAL A 191 -12.69 -11.21 -39.61
N PRO A 192 -13.20 -11.35 -40.85
CA PRO A 192 -12.42 -11.12 -42.08
C PRO A 192 -11.79 -9.72 -42.22
N SER A 193 -12.10 -8.81 -41.29
CA SER A 193 -11.54 -7.45 -41.15
C SER A 193 -10.81 -7.21 -39.82
N ALA A 194 -10.43 -8.28 -39.08
CA ALA A 194 -9.85 -8.24 -37.72
C ALA A 194 -8.40 -7.70 -37.67
N THR A 195 -7.78 -7.43 -38.81
CA THR A 195 -6.37 -7.01 -38.90
C THR A 195 -6.05 -5.71 -38.15
N ILE A 196 -7.05 -4.91 -37.77
CA ILE A 196 -6.88 -3.61 -37.08
C ILE A 196 -6.86 -3.78 -35.54
N TYR A 197 -7.39 -4.88 -35.02
CA TYR A 197 -7.51 -5.16 -33.59
C TYR A 197 -6.69 -6.37 -33.12
N ASP A 198 -5.91 -6.99 -34.03
CA ASP A 198 -4.89 -7.97 -33.67
C ASP A 198 -3.81 -7.30 -32.80
N GLY A 199 -3.36 -7.99 -31.74
CA GLY A 199 -2.39 -7.49 -30.79
C GLY A 199 -2.96 -6.52 -29.75
N LEU A 200 -4.24 -6.64 -29.39
CA LEU A 200 -4.81 -5.95 -28.24
C LEU A 200 -4.74 -6.84 -26.99
N TYR A 201 -4.05 -6.36 -25.97
CA TYR A 201 -3.82 -7.09 -24.73
C TYR A 201 -4.34 -6.29 -23.53
N ARG A 202 -4.89 -6.99 -22.55
CA ARG A 202 -5.17 -6.47 -21.22
C ARG A 202 -4.14 -7.06 -20.26
N ILE A 203 -3.28 -6.22 -19.72
CA ILE A 203 -2.29 -6.64 -18.73
C ILE A 203 -2.90 -6.33 -17.37
N THR A 204 -2.94 -7.34 -16.51
CA THR A 204 -3.33 -7.18 -15.11
C THR A 204 -2.13 -7.54 -14.25
N ALA A 205 -1.73 -6.65 -13.34
CA ALA A 205 -0.60 -6.84 -12.44
C ALA A 205 -1.05 -6.72 -10.98
N GLN A 206 -0.46 -7.54 -10.11
CA GLN A 206 -0.69 -7.51 -8.68
C GLN A 206 0.63 -7.32 -7.93
N GLY A 207 0.71 -6.25 -7.18
CA GLY A 207 1.81 -5.94 -6.28
C GLY A 207 1.43 -6.20 -4.82
N TYR A 208 2.45 -6.48 -4.01
CA TYR A 208 2.29 -6.83 -2.61
C TYR A 208 3.15 -5.91 -1.74
N GLY A 209 2.62 -5.51 -0.59
CA GLY A 209 3.36 -4.77 0.42
C GLY A 209 4.45 -5.60 1.08
N GLN A 210 5.13 -5.05 2.08
CA GLN A 210 6.26 -5.67 2.77
C GLN A 210 5.83 -6.62 3.89
N THR A 211 4.67 -6.39 4.50
CA THR A 211 4.26 -7.10 5.71
C THR A 211 3.33 -8.28 5.42
N LEU A 212 3.50 -9.37 6.18
CA LEU A 212 2.64 -10.55 6.18
C LEU A 212 1.73 -10.58 7.42
N ASP A 213 0.52 -11.12 7.27
CA ASP A 213 -0.36 -11.46 8.39
C ASP A 213 0.07 -12.77 9.08
N SER A 214 -0.65 -13.17 10.13
CA SER A 214 -0.39 -14.41 10.87
C SER A 214 -0.57 -15.69 10.04
N SER A 215 -1.25 -15.61 8.90
CA SER A 215 -1.41 -16.71 7.94
C SER A 215 -0.33 -16.72 6.84
N GLY A 216 0.60 -15.77 6.89
CA GLY A 216 1.65 -15.61 5.88
C GLY A 216 1.16 -15.00 4.58
N GLN A 217 0.06 -14.24 4.59
CA GLN A 217 -0.46 -13.50 3.44
C GLN A 217 -0.09 -12.01 3.50
N PRO A 218 0.19 -11.35 2.36
CA PRO A 218 0.49 -9.92 2.36
C PRO A 218 -0.71 -9.09 2.84
N ILE A 219 -0.46 -8.17 3.77
CA ILE A 219 -1.51 -7.30 4.31
C ILE A 219 -1.99 -6.26 3.29
N ALA A 220 -1.08 -5.78 2.44
CA ALA A 220 -1.36 -4.82 1.38
C ALA A 220 -1.22 -5.48 0.01
N ARG A 221 -2.23 -5.29 -0.82
CA ARG A 221 -2.32 -5.82 -2.17
C ARG A 221 -2.89 -4.74 -3.08
N VAL A 222 -2.23 -4.50 -4.20
CA VAL A 222 -2.67 -3.54 -5.22
C VAL A 222 -2.76 -4.27 -6.54
N THR A 223 -3.90 -4.14 -7.22
CA THR A 223 -4.11 -4.65 -8.58
C THR A 223 -4.18 -3.46 -9.53
N LEU A 224 -3.34 -3.46 -10.56
CA LEU A 224 -3.34 -2.49 -11.65
C LEU A 224 -3.71 -3.18 -12.95
N GLN A 225 -4.35 -2.45 -13.85
CA GLN A 225 -4.76 -2.96 -15.15
C GLN A 225 -4.44 -1.93 -16.23
N SER A 226 -3.92 -2.39 -17.36
CA SER A 226 -3.63 -1.59 -18.56
C SER A 226 -4.15 -2.29 -19.81
N ILE A 227 -4.58 -1.51 -20.79
CA ILE A 227 -4.91 -1.99 -22.13
C ILE A 227 -3.78 -1.56 -23.06
N TYR A 228 -3.11 -2.54 -23.66
CA TYR A 228 -1.97 -2.36 -24.52
C TYR A 228 -2.32 -2.78 -25.96
N LYS A 229 -1.95 -1.96 -26.94
CA LYS A 229 -2.03 -2.30 -28.36
C LYS A 229 -0.62 -2.40 -28.93
N LYS A 230 -0.32 -3.53 -29.55
CA LYS A 230 0.97 -3.85 -30.18
C LYS A 230 1.16 -3.19 -31.55
#